data_AF-A0A3Q9AHC7-F1
#
_entry.id   AF-A0A3Q9AHC7-F1
#
_cell.length_a   1.000
_cell.length_b   1.000
_cell.length_c   1.000
_cell.angle_alpha   90.00
_cell.angle_beta   90.00
_cell.angle_gamma   90.00
#
_symmetry.space_group_name_H-M   'P 1'
#
loop_
_entity.id
_entity.type
_entity.pdbx_description
1 polymer ?
#
loop_
_entity_poly.entity_id
_entity_poly.type
_entity_poly.pdbx_seq_one_letter_code
_entity_poly.pdbx_strand_id
1 'polypeptide(L)'
;MREKDLRLLRLLLVSTLTSLWAQAKADDFEVQAQSRPNDVPAAVLPGTGFVVRPGYFETGNESLRPLLEAIAVWLSSEFDLPPPSNPPTISWVPAERLSRLRFRGLPSDHWGGEKADILAVYDDDARTIYLPAGWNGRTPAELSILAHEMVHHLQNLAGLKFACPQEREQIAYEAQQRWLRLFGSDLAADFQIDGFMLLVLTNCPM
;
A
#
# COMPACT_ATOMS: atom_id res chain seq x y z
N MET A 1 -42.41 -45.81 -49.56
CA MET A 1 -41.13 -46.02 -50.27
C MET A 1 -40.19 -44.92 -49.81
N ARG A 2 -39.29 -45.19 -48.85
CA ARG A 2 -37.87 -45.57 -49.04
C ARG A 2 -37.05 -44.53 -49.82
N GLU A 3 -36.35 -43.68 -49.06
CA GLU A 3 -34.89 -43.56 -48.98
C GLU A 3 -34.08 -43.77 -50.28
N LYS A 4 -33.37 -42.72 -50.73
CA LYS A 4 -31.90 -42.63 -50.90
C LYS A 4 -31.48 -41.71 -52.05
N ASP A 5 -30.67 -40.73 -51.67
CA ASP A 5 -29.42 -40.31 -52.31
C ASP A 5 -29.37 -40.16 -53.83
N LEU A 6 -29.20 -38.91 -54.29
CA LEU A 6 -28.05 -38.50 -55.10
C LEU A 6 -28.27 -37.05 -55.53
N ARG A 7 -27.51 -36.12 -54.94
CA ARG A 7 -26.89 -34.95 -55.62
C ARG A 7 -26.20 -34.08 -54.58
N LEU A 8 -25.15 -34.65 -54.01
CA LEU A 8 -23.98 -33.88 -53.60
C LEU A 8 -23.29 -33.31 -54.85
N LEU A 9 -22.67 -32.14 -54.68
CA LEU A 9 -21.69 -31.46 -55.54
C LEU A 9 -22.19 -30.60 -56.72
N ARG A 10 -22.32 -29.28 -56.49
CA ARG A 10 -21.41 -28.21 -56.99
C ARG A 10 -22.12 -26.86 -56.83
N LEU A 11 -21.75 -26.10 -55.79
CA LEU A 11 -20.86 -24.94 -55.88
C LEU A 11 -21.56 -23.69 -56.47
N LEU A 12 -21.83 -22.69 -55.63
CA LEU A 12 -21.26 -21.33 -55.66
C LEU A 12 -22.19 -20.29 -54.97
N LEU A 13 -21.60 -19.69 -53.93
CA LEU A 13 -21.71 -18.29 -53.47
C LEU A 13 -23.02 -17.68 -52.94
N VAL A 14 -22.91 -17.35 -51.64
CA VAL A 14 -23.17 -16.03 -51.02
C VAL A 14 -24.61 -15.52 -51.04
N SER A 15 -25.27 -15.59 -49.87
CA SER A 15 -25.90 -14.40 -49.27
C SER A 15 -26.26 -14.63 -47.79
N THR A 16 -25.58 -13.87 -46.93
CA THR A 16 -26.06 -13.14 -45.74
C THR A 16 -26.82 -13.91 -44.63
N LEU A 17 -26.16 -14.18 -43.48
CA LEU A 17 -26.09 -13.31 -42.28
C LEU A 17 -27.47 -13.02 -41.67
N THR A 18 -27.99 -13.92 -40.81
CA THR A 18 -28.98 -13.62 -39.74
C THR A 18 -29.11 -14.83 -38.80
N SER A 19 -28.03 -15.25 -38.14
CA SER A 19 -28.11 -16.30 -37.09
C SER A 19 -26.94 -16.22 -36.10
N LEU A 20 -26.69 -15.06 -35.51
CA LEU A 20 -25.71 -14.91 -34.42
C LEU A 20 -26.09 -13.74 -33.50
N TRP A 21 -27.34 -13.71 -33.03
CA TRP A 21 -27.80 -12.77 -31.99
C TRP A 21 -28.75 -13.45 -30.99
N ALA A 22 -28.55 -14.75 -30.77
CA ALA A 22 -29.30 -15.50 -29.77
C ALA A 22 -28.40 -16.56 -29.15
N GLN A 23 -27.31 -16.14 -28.50
CA GLN A 23 -26.70 -16.85 -27.36
C GLN A 23 -25.56 -16.03 -26.71
N ALA A 24 -25.80 -14.76 -26.37
CA ALA A 24 -24.99 -14.08 -25.37
C ALA A 24 -25.64 -14.40 -24.01
N LYS A 25 -25.18 -15.48 -23.38
CA LYS A 25 -25.37 -15.71 -21.94
C LYS A 25 -24.95 -14.41 -21.25
N ALA A 26 -25.74 -13.75 -20.40
CA ALA A 26 -26.08 -14.23 -19.06
C ALA A 26 -24.95 -15.06 -18.43
N ASP A 27 -23.71 -14.62 -18.64
CA ASP A 27 -22.58 -15.01 -17.82
C ASP A 27 -22.50 -13.95 -16.71
N ASP A 28 -22.68 -14.47 -15.50
CA ASP A 28 -22.60 -13.80 -14.22
C ASP A 28 -21.60 -12.64 -14.21
N PHE A 29 -22.10 -11.44 -13.88
CA PHE A 29 -21.27 -10.44 -13.24
C PHE A 29 -21.06 -10.87 -11.78
N GLU A 30 -20.39 -12.01 -11.60
CA GLU A 30 -19.84 -12.41 -10.33
C GLU A 30 -18.69 -11.42 -10.07
N VAL A 31 -18.97 -10.43 -9.23
CA VAL A 31 -17.93 -9.62 -8.59
C VAL A 31 -16.91 -10.62 -8.06
N GLN A 32 -15.74 -10.69 -8.70
CA GLN A 32 -14.62 -11.47 -8.18
C GLN A 32 -14.29 -10.89 -6.81
N ALA A 33 -14.83 -11.53 -5.77
CA ALA A 33 -14.28 -11.45 -4.44
C ALA A 33 -12.85 -11.98 -4.57
N GLN A 34 -11.90 -11.07 -4.73
CA GLN A 34 -10.48 -11.36 -4.68
C GLN A 34 -10.27 -12.24 -3.44
N SER A 35 -9.82 -13.47 -3.67
CA SER A 35 -9.59 -14.49 -2.67
C SER A 35 -8.95 -13.88 -1.43
N ARG A 36 -9.67 -13.92 -0.29
CA ARG A 36 -9.15 -13.47 1.00
C ARG A 36 -7.84 -14.22 1.27
N PRO A 37 -6.74 -13.54 1.62
CA PRO A 37 -5.47 -14.20 1.85
C PRO A 37 -5.56 -14.94 3.20
N ASN A 38 -6.04 -16.18 3.16
CA ASN A 38 -6.10 -17.04 4.34
C ASN A 38 -4.71 -17.48 4.83
N ASP A 39 -3.64 -17.12 4.12
CA ASP A 39 -2.27 -17.59 4.39
C ASP A 39 -1.39 -16.60 5.17
N VAL A 40 -1.80 -15.34 5.35
CA VAL A 40 -1.01 -14.39 6.15
C VAL A 40 -1.44 -14.48 7.62
N PRO A 41 -0.53 -14.84 8.54
CA PRO A 41 -0.88 -14.96 9.95
C PRO A 41 -1.29 -13.61 10.53
N ALA A 42 -2.28 -13.64 11.42
CA ALA A 42 -2.61 -12.49 12.25
C ALA A 42 -1.51 -12.25 13.28
N ALA A 43 -1.23 -10.98 13.60
CA ALA A 43 -0.31 -10.61 14.66
C ALA A 43 -1.00 -9.71 15.68
N VAL A 44 -0.60 -9.83 16.95
CA VAL A 44 -1.03 -8.89 18.00
C VAL A 44 0.00 -7.78 18.06
N LEU A 45 -0.46 -6.53 17.95
CA LEU A 45 0.42 -5.38 18.05
C LEU A 45 0.82 -5.18 19.53
N PRO A 46 2.13 -5.21 19.86
CA PRO A 46 2.60 -5.15 21.24
C PRO A 46 2.04 -3.95 22.01
N GLY A 47 1.75 -4.14 23.30
CA GLY A 47 1.24 -3.07 24.17
C GLY A 47 -0.23 -2.65 23.93
N THR A 48 -0.89 -3.14 22.88
CA THR A 48 -2.25 -2.70 22.52
C THR A 48 -3.33 -3.76 22.66
N GLY A 49 -2.97 -5.04 22.52
CA GLY A 49 -3.94 -6.14 22.37
C GLY A 49 -4.70 -6.13 21.03
N PHE A 50 -4.40 -5.19 20.14
CA PHE A 50 -5.02 -5.06 18.83
C PHE A 50 -4.51 -6.17 17.89
N VAL A 51 -5.44 -6.89 17.25
CA VAL A 51 -5.10 -7.96 16.31
C VAL A 51 -5.11 -7.42 14.89
N VAL A 52 -3.93 -7.37 14.28
CA VAL A 52 -3.75 -7.00 12.87
C VAL A 52 -3.96 -8.24 12.02
N ARG A 53 -4.90 -8.14 11.08
CA ARG A 53 -5.17 -9.17 10.06
C ARG A 53 -5.00 -8.55 8.67
N PRO A 54 -3.82 -8.71 8.04
CA PRO A 54 -3.60 -8.25 6.67
C PRO A 54 -4.68 -8.79 5.73
N GLY A 55 -5.20 -7.92 4.86
CA GLY A 55 -6.27 -8.29 3.91
C GLY A 55 -7.70 -8.15 4.44
N TYR A 56 -7.88 -7.76 5.70
CA TYR A 56 -9.21 -7.55 6.31
C TYR A 56 -9.58 -6.07 6.49
N PHE A 57 -8.67 -5.15 6.19
CA PHE A 57 -8.95 -3.72 6.24
C PHE A 57 -9.52 -3.26 4.90
N GLU A 58 -10.68 -2.63 4.93
CA GLU A 58 -11.21 -1.90 3.77
C GLU A 58 -10.40 -0.61 3.58
N THR A 59 -10.21 -0.19 2.32
CA THR A 59 -9.55 1.08 2.02
C THR A 59 -10.48 2.23 2.39
N GLY A 60 -10.10 3.02 3.40
CA GLY A 60 -10.87 4.17 3.84
C GLY A 60 -10.42 4.68 5.21
N ASN A 61 -10.58 5.98 5.43
CA ASN A 61 -10.17 6.63 6.69
C ASN A 61 -10.86 6.03 7.92
N GLU A 62 -12.17 5.80 7.84
CA GLU A 62 -12.94 5.26 8.96
C GLU A 62 -12.55 3.81 9.27
N SER A 63 -12.31 3.01 8.23
CA SER A 63 -11.87 1.61 8.35
C SER A 63 -10.46 1.49 8.94
N LEU A 64 -9.54 2.37 8.54
CA LEU A 64 -8.15 2.34 9.00
C LEU A 64 -7.94 3.06 10.34
N ARG A 65 -8.90 3.85 10.81
CA ARG A 65 -8.75 4.62 12.05
C ARG A 65 -8.39 3.77 13.27
N PRO A 66 -9.07 2.64 13.58
CA PRO A 66 -8.69 1.82 14.73
C PRO A 66 -7.27 1.26 14.61
N LEU A 67 -6.83 0.96 13.38
CA LEU A 67 -5.47 0.53 13.12
C LEU A 67 -4.46 1.64 13.40
N LEU A 68 -4.71 2.88 12.92
CA LEU A 68 -3.84 4.02 13.18
C LEU A 68 -3.76 4.36 14.67
N GLU A 69 -4.87 4.27 15.40
CA GLU A 69 -4.91 4.47 16.85
C GLU A 69 -4.09 3.39 17.58
N ALA A 70 -4.23 2.12 17.18
CA ALA A 70 -3.41 1.05 17.72
C ALA A 70 -1.92 1.24 17.40
N ILE A 71 -1.57 1.61 16.16
CA ILE A 71 -0.20 1.95 15.77
C ILE A 71 0.34 3.09 16.64
N ALA A 72 -0.44 4.15 16.87
CA ALA A 72 0.00 5.24 17.72
C ALA A 72 0.33 4.77 19.15
N VAL A 73 -0.54 3.96 19.77
CA VAL A 73 -0.30 3.40 21.12
C VAL A 73 0.97 2.55 21.14
N TRP A 74 1.12 1.66 20.16
CA TRP A 74 2.30 0.81 20.03
C TRP A 74 3.58 1.61 19.87
N LEU A 75 3.58 2.60 18.97
CA LEU A 75 4.72 3.48 18.73
C LEU A 75 5.11 4.27 19.97
N SER A 76 4.14 4.86 20.69
CA SER A 76 4.40 5.56 21.95
C SER A 76 5.00 4.62 23.01
N SER A 77 4.58 3.35 23.05
CA SER A 77 5.08 2.39 24.05
C SER A 77 6.48 1.84 23.75
N GLU A 78 6.86 1.75 22.47
CA GLU A 78 8.09 1.08 22.04
C GLU A 78 9.25 2.03 21.70
N PHE A 79 8.94 3.29 21.42
CA PHE A 79 9.88 4.28 20.87
C PHE A 79 9.90 5.62 21.62
N ASP A 80 9.26 5.71 22.79
CA ASP A 80 9.13 6.94 23.58
C ASP A 80 8.58 8.15 22.79
N LEU A 81 7.79 7.86 21.75
CA LEU A 81 7.07 8.88 20.97
C LEU A 81 5.90 9.44 21.79
N PRO A 82 5.47 10.70 21.54
CA PRO A 82 4.39 11.32 22.30
C PRO A 82 3.12 10.45 22.31
N PRO A 83 2.28 10.59 23.36
CA PRO A 83 1.09 9.76 23.51
C PRO A 83 0.13 9.90 22.33
N PRO A 84 -0.76 8.91 22.11
CA PRO A 84 -1.69 8.90 21.00
C PRO A 84 -2.49 10.19 20.90
N SER A 85 -2.38 10.85 19.75
CA SER A 85 -3.14 12.03 19.36
C SER A 85 -4.25 11.66 18.40
N ASN A 86 -4.98 12.66 17.90
CA ASN A 86 -5.86 12.48 16.75
C ASN A 86 -5.04 11.87 15.58
N PRO A 87 -5.48 10.76 15.00
CA PRO A 87 -4.75 10.13 13.90
C PRO A 87 -4.74 11.05 12.66
N PRO A 88 -3.72 10.94 11.80
CA PRO A 88 -3.67 11.69 10.56
C PRO A 88 -4.79 11.24 9.61
N THR A 89 -5.11 12.11 8.65
CA THR A 89 -5.97 11.70 7.53
C THR A 89 -5.17 10.89 6.54
N ILE A 90 -5.78 9.92 5.87
CA ILE A 90 -5.21 9.19 4.75
C ILE A 90 -5.81 9.72 3.44
N SER A 91 -4.98 9.97 2.44
CA SER A 91 -5.41 10.38 1.11
C SER A 91 -4.72 9.55 0.03
N TRP A 92 -5.49 8.98 -0.89
CA TRP A 92 -4.99 8.21 -2.01
C TRP A 92 -4.81 9.11 -3.23
N VAL A 93 -3.62 9.09 -3.83
CA VAL A 93 -3.28 9.99 -4.93
C VAL A 93 -2.51 9.27 -6.05
N PRO A 94 -2.54 9.79 -7.29
CA PRO A 94 -1.69 9.27 -8.36
C PRO A 94 -0.20 9.41 -8.04
N ALA A 95 0.64 8.53 -8.59
CA ALA A 95 2.09 8.52 -8.36
C ALA A 95 2.75 9.88 -8.66
N GLU A 96 2.31 10.57 -9.71
CA GLU A 96 2.79 11.91 -10.06
C GLU A 96 2.58 12.92 -8.92
N ARG A 97 1.45 12.81 -8.21
CA ARG A 97 1.18 13.67 -7.05
C ARG A 97 2.08 13.30 -5.87
N LEU A 98 2.35 12.02 -5.62
CA LEU A 98 3.32 11.61 -4.60
C LEU A 98 4.71 12.17 -4.85
N SER A 99 5.22 12.10 -6.09
CA SER A 99 6.53 12.69 -6.43
C SER A 99 6.56 14.18 -6.14
N ARG A 100 5.52 14.93 -6.54
CA ARG A 100 5.43 16.37 -6.24
C ARG A 100 5.35 16.66 -4.74
N LEU A 101 4.74 15.77 -3.95
CA LEU A 101 4.68 15.90 -2.50
C LEU A 101 6.05 15.65 -1.87
N ARG A 102 6.74 14.57 -2.26
CA ARG A 102 8.06 14.19 -1.72
C ARG A 102 9.13 15.25 -1.99
N PHE A 103 9.14 15.82 -3.20
CA PHE A 103 10.13 16.80 -3.63
C PHE A 103 9.63 18.24 -3.56
N ARG A 104 8.56 18.51 -2.80
CA ARG A 104 8.00 19.86 -2.64
C ARG A 104 9.09 20.80 -2.10
N GLY A 105 9.33 21.90 -2.80
CA GLY A 105 10.33 22.91 -2.40
C GLY A 105 11.76 22.63 -2.89
N LEU A 106 11.99 21.52 -3.61
CA LEU A 106 13.26 21.25 -4.28
C LEU A 106 13.20 21.60 -5.78
N PRO A 107 14.27 22.16 -6.36
CA PRO A 107 14.37 22.40 -7.80
C PRO A 107 14.17 21.11 -8.61
N SER A 108 13.54 21.21 -9.79
CA SER A 108 13.08 20.07 -10.60
C SER A 108 14.20 19.20 -11.18
N ASP A 109 15.40 19.75 -11.32
CA ASP A 109 16.63 19.07 -11.73
C ASP A 109 17.18 18.11 -10.65
N HIS A 110 16.77 18.26 -9.39
CA HIS A 110 17.02 17.27 -8.33
C HIS A 110 16.01 16.11 -8.31
N TRP A 111 15.03 16.10 -9.21
CA TRP A 111 14.07 15.00 -9.35
C TRP A 111 14.66 13.87 -10.23
N GLY A 112 15.99 13.79 -10.26
CA GLY A 112 16.76 12.95 -11.16
C GLY A 112 16.79 11.49 -10.72
N GLY A 113 16.49 10.60 -11.69
CA GLY A 113 16.89 9.19 -11.70
C GLY A 113 16.10 8.25 -10.78
N GLU A 114 15.85 8.65 -9.54
CA GLU A 114 15.12 7.85 -8.57
C GLU A 114 13.62 8.16 -8.67
N LYS A 115 12.99 7.62 -9.72
CA LYS A 115 11.64 7.08 -9.55
C LYS A 115 11.72 5.81 -8.70
N ALA A 116 12.41 5.86 -7.57
CA ALA A 116 12.19 4.89 -6.51
C ALA A 116 10.68 4.95 -6.23
N ASP A 117 10.01 3.81 -6.19
CA ASP A 117 8.58 3.76 -5.97
C ASP A 117 8.30 4.46 -4.63
N ILE A 118 7.86 5.73 -4.66
CA ILE A 118 7.50 6.48 -3.46
C ILE A 118 6.26 5.79 -2.92
N LEU A 119 6.43 5.02 -1.86
CA LEU A 119 5.38 4.16 -1.32
C LEU A 119 4.37 4.93 -0.46
N ALA A 120 4.80 6.05 0.13
CA ALA A 120 3.96 7.01 0.83
C ALA A 120 4.69 8.34 1.05
N VAL A 121 3.95 9.36 1.48
CA VAL A 121 4.48 10.63 2.01
C VAL A 121 3.58 11.12 3.13
N TYR A 122 4.12 11.32 4.33
CA TYR A 122 3.49 12.15 5.36
C TYR A 122 3.76 13.64 5.13
N ASP A 123 2.70 14.45 5.12
CA ASP A 123 2.76 15.91 5.04
C ASP A 123 2.50 16.52 6.43
N ASP A 124 3.52 17.21 6.96
CA ASP A 124 3.52 17.79 8.31
C ASP A 124 2.42 18.85 8.50
N ASP A 125 2.21 19.71 7.51
CA ASP A 125 1.25 20.84 7.55
C ASP A 125 -0.18 20.33 7.47
N ALA A 126 -0.45 19.45 6.49
CA ALA A 126 -1.77 18.88 6.27
C ALA A 126 -2.11 17.74 7.25
N ARG A 127 -1.12 17.25 8.02
CA ARG A 127 -1.23 16.07 8.90
C ARG A 127 -1.90 14.90 8.19
N THR A 128 -1.42 14.63 6.98
CA THR A 128 -2.02 13.68 6.05
C THR A 128 -0.96 12.69 5.58
N ILE A 129 -1.28 11.40 5.65
CA ILE A 129 -0.54 10.34 4.99
C ILE A 129 -1.08 10.22 3.56
N TYR A 130 -0.23 10.47 2.58
CA TYR A 130 -0.53 10.26 1.18
C TYR A 130 -0.05 8.88 0.74
N LEU A 131 -0.96 8.08 0.19
CA LEU A 131 -0.69 6.74 -0.33
C LEU A 131 -0.94 6.70 -1.84
N PRO A 132 -0.31 5.78 -2.60
CA PRO A 132 -0.60 5.64 -4.01
C PRO A 132 -2.03 5.13 -4.22
N ALA A 133 -2.67 5.54 -5.31
CA ALA A 133 -4.06 5.18 -5.61
C ALA A 133 -4.36 3.67 -5.63
N GLY A 134 -3.34 2.84 -5.91
CA GLY A 134 -3.44 1.38 -5.90
C GLY A 134 -3.20 0.71 -4.54
N TRP A 135 -2.80 1.48 -3.51
CA TRP A 135 -2.54 0.95 -2.17
C TRP A 135 -3.81 0.34 -1.60
N ASN A 136 -3.72 -0.90 -1.10
CA ASN A 136 -4.88 -1.61 -0.57
C ASN A 136 -4.67 -2.24 0.82
N GLY A 137 -3.46 -2.15 1.39
CA GLY A 137 -3.22 -2.54 2.79
C GLY A 137 -3.45 -4.03 3.05
N ARG A 138 -3.27 -4.88 2.03
CA ARG A 138 -3.59 -6.30 2.13
C ARG A 138 -2.43 -7.13 2.62
N THR A 139 -1.22 -6.61 2.54
CA THR A 139 -0.01 -7.31 3.00
C THR A 139 0.56 -6.68 4.28
N PRO A 140 1.33 -7.45 5.09
CA PRO A 140 2.08 -6.90 6.20
C PRO A 140 2.99 -5.74 5.78
N ALA A 141 3.62 -5.86 4.61
CA ALA A 141 4.48 -4.84 4.04
C ALA A 141 3.72 -3.55 3.73
N GLU A 142 2.59 -3.62 3.04
CA GLU A 142 1.78 -2.42 2.77
C GLU A 142 1.29 -1.73 4.04
N LEU A 143 0.90 -2.49 5.08
CA LEU A 143 0.50 -1.93 6.37
C LEU A 143 1.69 -1.36 7.16
N SER A 144 2.90 -1.90 6.98
CA SER A 144 4.12 -1.39 7.63
C SER A 144 4.45 0.03 7.21
N ILE A 145 4.03 0.45 6.01
CA ILE A 145 4.15 1.83 5.54
C ILE A 145 3.36 2.76 6.46
N LEU A 146 2.18 2.35 6.95
CA LEU A 146 1.42 3.17 7.91
C LEU A 146 2.16 3.33 9.24
N ALA A 147 2.84 2.27 9.72
CA ALA A 147 3.69 2.37 10.90
C ALA A 147 4.82 3.39 10.71
N HIS A 148 5.48 3.36 9.55
CA HIS A 148 6.53 4.31 9.18
C HIS A 148 6.00 5.75 9.18
N GLU A 149 4.92 6.02 8.43
CA GLU A 149 4.38 7.38 8.32
C GLU A 149 3.76 7.89 9.63
N MET A 150 3.26 6.99 10.49
CA MET A 150 2.79 7.35 11.82
C MET A 150 3.93 7.79 12.75
N VAL A 151 5.15 7.28 12.58
CA VAL A 151 6.31 7.83 13.30
C VAL A 151 6.50 9.30 12.93
N HIS A 152 6.49 9.62 11.63
CA HIS A 152 6.60 11.02 11.19
C HIS A 152 5.48 11.91 11.73
N HIS A 153 4.26 11.39 11.79
CA HIS A 153 3.14 12.10 12.41
C HIS A 153 3.41 12.44 13.88
N LEU A 154 3.86 11.46 14.68
CA LEU A 154 4.14 11.67 16.10
C LEU A 154 5.37 12.57 16.31
N GLN A 155 6.42 12.41 15.51
CA GLN A 155 7.59 13.30 15.52
C GLN A 155 7.19 14.76 15.25
N ASN A 156 6.34 15.00 14.25
CA ASN A 156 5.82 16.33 13.92
C ASN A 156 5.00 16.93 15.06
N LEU A 157 4.12 16.16 15.69
CA LEU A 157 3.30 16.63 16.82
C LEU A 157 4.12 16.93 18.08
N ALA A 158 5.20 16.19 18.33
CA ALA A 158 6.15 16.51 19.39
C ALA A 158 7.05 17.71 19.04
N GLY A 159 7.00 18.22 17.81
CA GLY A 159 7.87 19.30 17.36
C GLY A 159 9.35 18.91 17.34
N LEU A 160 9.65 17.62 17.20
CA LEU A 160 11.03 17.13 17.18
C LEU A 160 11.80 17.77 16.03
N LYS A 161 13.07 18.05 16.30
CA LYS A 161 13.99 18.65 15.34
C LYS A 161 15.14 17.69 15.10
N PHE A 162 15.54 17.60 13.85
CA PHE A 162 16.59 16.72 13.37
C PHE A 162 17.63 17.57 12.65
N ALA A 163 18.90 17.19 12.76
CA ALA A 163 20.02 17.83 12.08
C ALA A 163 19.92 17.68 10.56
N CYS A 164 19.31 16.59 10.08
CA CYS A 164 19.10 16.32 8.67
C CYS A 164 17.83 15.48 8.44
N PRO A 165 17.33 15.39 7.19
CA PRO A 165 16.21 14.52 6.86
C PRO A 165 16.45 13.05 7.21
N GLN A 166 17.67 12.54 7.02
CA GLN A 166 18.01 11.14 7.26
C GLN A 166 17.88 10.74 8.73
N GLU A 167 18.31 11.60 9.67
CA GLU A 167 18.18 11.33 11.10
C GLU A 167 16.71 11.16 11.52
N ARG A 168 15.79 11.91 10.88
CA ARG A 168 14.34 11.77 11.10
C ARG A 168 13.82 10.38 10.74
N GLU A 169 14.46 9.70 9.78
CA GLU A 169 14.05 8.38 9.27
C GLU A 169 14.41 7.23 10.20
N GLN A 170 15.33 7.41 11.15
CA GLN A 170 15.88 6.32 11.97
C GLN A 170 14.78 5.55 12.73
N ILE A 171 13.93 6.26 13.47
CA ILE A 171 12.84 5.64 14.23
C ILE A 171 11.79 5.06 13.30
N ALA A 172 11.56 5.67 12.13
CA ALA A 172 10.53 5.25 11.18
C ALA A 172 10.90 3.89 10.55
N TYR A 173 12.14 3.72 10.10
CA TYR A 173 12.62 2.42 9.62
C TYR A 173 12.75 1.39 10.73
N GLU A 174 13.14 1.77 11.94
CA GLU A 174 13.18 0.84 13.07
C GLU A 174 11.77 0.31 13.40
N ALA A 175 10.77 1.19 13.47
CA ALA A 175 9.38 0.81 13.65
C ALA A 175 8.90 -0.12 12.52
N GLN A 176 9.14 0.26 11.27
CA GLN A 176 8.77 -0.57 10.12
C GLN A 176 9.42 -1.95 10.19
N GLN A 177 10.71 -2.02 10.53
CA GLN A 177 11.43 -3.27 10.72
C GLN A 177 10.84 -4.13 11.85
N ARG A 178 10.49 -3.54 13.00
CA ARG A 178 9.85 -4.28 14.11
C ARG A 178 8.45 -4.77 13.73
N TRP A 179 7.69 -3.96 12.99
CA TRP A 179 6.38 -4.36 12.44
C TRP A 179 6.51 -5.61 11.56
N LEU A 180 7.42 -5.59 10.57
CA LEU A 180 7.58 -6.71 9.63
C LEU A 180 7.96 -8.01 10.34
N ARG A 181 8.75 -7.93 11.41
CA ARG A 181 9.12 -9.10 12.22
C ARG A 181 7.94 -9.75 12.92
N LEU A 182 6.85 -9.02 13.21
CA LEU A 182 5.62 -9.61 13.75
C LEU A 182 5.00 -10.63 12.78
N PHE A 183 5.32 -10.52 11.49
CA PHE A 183 4.83 -11.37 10.41
C PHE A 183 5.94 -12.26 9.81
N GLY A 184 7.10 -12.35 10.46
CA GLY A 184 8.22 -13.19 10.03
C GLY A 184 8.99 -12.66 8.82
N SER A 185 8.91 -11.36 8.53
CA SER A 185 9.62 -10.70 7.43
C SER A 185 10.53 -9.57 7.93
N ASP A 186 11.18 -8.86 7.01
CA ASP A 186 12.06 -7.73 7.28
C ASP A 186 12.14 -6.73 6.10
N LEU A 187 12.84 -5.61 6.33
CA LEU A 187 13.01 -4.56 5.33
C LEU A 187 13.75 -5.03 4.07
N ALA A 188 14.71 -5.95 4.22
CA ALA A 188 15.48 -6.46 3.10
C ALA A 188 14.63 -7.34 2.18
N ALA A 189 13.80 -8.21 2.77
CA ALA A 189 12.91 -9.11 2.04
C ALA A 189 11.78 -8.36 1.32
N ASP A 190 11.13 -7.41 1.99
CA ASP A 190 9.91 -6.77 1.46
C ASP A 190 10.18 -5.47 0.68
N PHE A 191 11.26 -4.75 0.99
CA PHE A 191 11.54 -3.43 0.42
C PHE A 191 12.91 -3.33 -0.25
N GLN A 192 13.71 -4.40 -0.24
CA GLN A 192 15.08 -4.41 -0.76
C GLN A 192 16.00 -3.40 -0.06
N ILE A 193 15.67 -3.05 1.20
CA ILE A 193 16.48 -2.15 2.04
C ILE A 193 17.37 -3.04 2.93
N ASP A 194 18.59 -3.28 2.47
CA ASP A 194 19.60 -3.98 3.25
C ASP A 194 20.24 -3.07 4.32
N GLY A 195 21.13 -3.64 5.14
CA GLY A 195 21.79 -2.89 6.22
C GLY A 195 22.66 -1.72 5.73
N PHE A 196 23.21 -1.79 4.51
CA PHE A 196 23.98 -0.68 3.95
C PHE A 196 23.06 0.43 3.47
N MET A 197 21.98 0.09 2.75
CA MET A 197 20.96 1.05 2.33
C MET A 197 20.33 1.73 3.54
N LEU A 198 20.01 0.98 4.60
CA LEU A 198 19.48 1.54 5.85
C LEU A 198 20.45 2.56 6.45
N LEU A 199 21.76 2.27 6.49
CA LEU A 199 22.77 3.22 6.97
C LEU A 199 22.74 4.54 6.18
N VAL A 200 22.66 4.47 4.85
CA VAL A 200 22.58 5.66 3.98
C VAL A 200 21.29 6.45 4.22
N LEU A 201 20.17 5.75 4.41
CA LEU A 201 18.86 6.38 4.60
C LEU A 201 18.71 7.06 5.95
N THR A 202 19.44 6.62 6.99
CA THR A 202 19.25 7.10 8.36
C THR A 202 20.38 7.95 8.92
N ASN A 203 21.50 8.11 8.20
CA ASN A 203 22.65 8.90 8.68
C ASN A 203 22.77 10.21 7.91
N CYS A 204 23.08 11.28 8.65
CA CYS A 204 23.33 12.57 8.02
C CYS A 204 24.56 12.49 7.10
N PRO A 205 24.50 13.13 5.91
CA PRO A 205 25.69 13.29 5.09
C PRO A 205 26.76 14.06 5.88
N MET A 206 28.01 13.61 5.76
CA MET A 206 29.17 14.32 6.32
C MET A 206 29.52 15.57 5.51
#